data_AF-A6GVQ4-F1
#
_entry.id   AF-A6GVQ4-F1
#
_cell.length_a   1.000
_cell.length_b   1.000
_cell.length_c   1.000
_cell.angle_alpha   90.00
_cell.angle_beta   90.00
_cell.angle_gamma   90.00
#
_symmetry.space_group_name_H-M   'P 1'
#
loop_
_entity.id
_entity.type
_entity.pdbx_description
1 polymer ?
#
loop_
_entity_poly.entity_id
_entity_poly.type
_entity_poly.pdbx_seq_one_letter_code
_entity_poly.pdbx_strand_id
1 'polypeptide(L)'
;MEIALNSFILFLLFIFPGIVFRRFYYVGEFSKQFSSSNWINTLYISLVPGLVIQIISYFTFVNLIYRKPILNNYSFINTVYTKLKSNSLPKEFFNFELLCWVFAYLIVTIFISFIIAQFCWIVVRNLDLDKKFSPLRFNNYWHYYLSGESLKFKDFRGILPNQKVLLTEADVLIDIGNEGTKLYKGFLRQHTICKNTGDLKAIYLTDVRRFKRELSPNNIKDVPGHIMIIPAEKIVNINLTYITRAEKIINYSTLFLSILNLSILLFLMFNPSSIILKNTTVFGDIVGRFWLFLGWILIATMFDTFVNSKKHEDVVSIRFGLLFFLLIICAIIYFYFYR
;
A
#
# COMPACT_ATOMS: atom_id res chain seq x y z
N MET A 1 10.98 -26.02 27.77
CA MET A 1 9.81 -25.16 28.02
C MET A 1 10.13 -23.69 27.75
N GLU A 2 11.27 -23.17 28.22
CA GLU A 2 11.66 -21.76 28.06
C GLU A 2 12.01 -21.36 26.62
N ILE A 3 12.65 -22.23 25.83
CA ILE A 3 12.88 -21.98 24.40
C ILE A 3 11.56 -21.78 23.66
N ALA A 4 10.56 -22.62 23.94
CA ALA A 4 9.24 -22.52 23.29
C ALA A 4 8.53 -21.21 23.65
N LEU A 5 8.63 -20.77 24.91
CA LEU A 5 8.05 -19.51 25.37
C LEU A 5 8.77 -18.29 24.74
N ASN A 6 10.10 -18.31 24.67
CA ASN A 6 10.88 -17.27 24.00
C ASN A 6 10.55 -17.19 22.50
N SER A 7 10.45 -18.33 21.82
CA SER A 7 10.03 -18.37 20.41
C SER A 7 8.60 -17.85 20.22
N PHE A 8 7.68 -18.16 21.14
CA PHE A 8 6.31 -17.66 21.10
C PHE A 8 6.25 -16.14 21.28
N ILE A 9 7.00 -15.58 22.22
CA ILE A 9 7.08 -14.13 22.44
C ILE A 9 7.66 -13.44 21.20
N LEU A 10 8.73 -13.97 20.62
CA LEU A 10 9.31 -13.43 19.38
C LEU A 10 8.33 -13.48 18.21
N PHE A 11 7.59 -14.58 18.08
CA PHE A 11 6.52 -14.70 17.09
C PHE A 11 5.46 -13.62 17.29
N LEU A 12 4.99 -13.42 18.52
CA LEU A 12 3.91 -12.50 18.84
C LEU A 12 4.34 -11.03 18.66
N LEU A 13 5.60 -10.71 18.95
CA LEU A 13 6.13 -9.35 18.80
C LEU A 13 6.50 -9.00 17.36
N PHE A 14 7.06 -9.94 16.59
CA PHE A 14 7.63 -9.61 15.28
C PHE A 14 6.81 -10.16 14.12
N ILE A 15 6.35 -11.40 14.20
CA ILE A 15 5.68 -12.05 13.05
C ILE A 15 4.19 -11.69 13.04
N PHE A 16 3.53 -11.76 14.20
CA PHE A 16 2.09 -11.55 14.31
C PHE A 16 1.63 -10.17 13.80
N PRO A 17 2.29 -9.04 14.14
CA PRO A 17 1.91 -7.73 13.59
C PRO A 17 2.05 -7.66 12.08
N GLY A 18 3.03 -8.35 11.50
CA GLY A 18 3.19 -8.45 10.06
C GLY A 18 2.10 -9.28 9.37
N ILE A 19 1.61 -10.34 10.02
CA ILE A 19 0.47 -11.13 9.52
C ILE A 19 -0.79 -10.26 9.51
N VAL A 20 -1.03 -9.52 10.61
CA VAL A 20 -2.14 -8.56 10.73
C VAL A 20 -2.04 -7.53 9.60
N PHE A 21 -0.86 -6.97 9.37
CA PHE A 21 -0.64 -6.00 8.30
C PHE A 21 -1.05 -6.56 6.95
N ARG A 22 -0.57 -7.75 6.60
CA ARG A 22 -0.88 -8.38 5.31
C ARG A 22 -2.37 -8.65 5.16
N ARG A 23 -3.05 -9.08 6.24
CA ARG A 23 -4.50 -9.32 6.21
C ARG A 23 -5.28 -8.06 5.86
N PHE A 24 -4.86 -6.92 6.41
CA PHE A 24 -5.53 -5.63 6.17
C PHE A 24 -5.04 -4.90 4.91
N TYR A 25 -3.85 -5.24 4.41
CA TYR A 25 -3.32 -4.69 3.16
C TYR A 25 -4.03 -5.28 1.93
N TYR A 26 -4.32 -6.58 1.92
CA TYR A 26 -5.05 -7.23 0.83
C TYR A 26 -6.56 -7.13 1.03
N VAL A 27 -7.18 -6.12 0.43
CA VAL A 27 -8.63 -5.83 0.54
C VAL A 27 -9.37 -6.12 -0.77
N GLY A 28 -10.68 -6.35 -0.70
CA GLY A 28 -11.57 -6.48 -1.86
C GLY A 28 -11.20 -7.65 -2.76
N GLU A 29 -11.04 -7.38 -4.06
CA GLU A 29 -10.73 -8.35 -5.12
C GLU A 29 -9.36 -9.04 -4.97
N PHE A 30 -8.48 -8.46 -4.13
CA PHE A 30 -7.16 -9.03 -3.83
C PHE A 30 -7.10 -9.73 -2.46
N SER A 31 -8.18 -9.73 -1.68
CA SER A 31 -8.24 -10.39 -0.36
C SER A 31 -7.85 -11.88 -0.39
N LYS A 32 -8.08 -12.55 -1.51
CA LYS A 32 -7.72 -13.95 -1.72
C LYS A 32 -6.20 -14.19 -1.74
N GLN A 33 -5.40 -13.16 -2.04
CA GLN A 33 -3.92 -13.25 -2.04
C GLN A 33 -3.35 -13.49 -0.63
N PHE A 34 -4.06 -13.06 0.41
CA PHE A 34 -3.68 -13.40 1.78
C PHE A 34 -3.82 -14.91 2.05
N SER A 35 -4.90 -15.53 1.55
CA SER A 35 -5.18 -16.95 1.76
C SER A 35 -4.45 -17.90 0.81
N SER A 36 -3.91 -17.39 -0.30
CA SER A 36 -3.31 -18.21 -1.36
C SER A 36 -1.85 -18.58 -1.10
N SER A 37 -1.17 -17.89 -0.18
CA SER A 37 0.24 -18.15 0.10
C SER A 37 0.44 -19.32 1.05
N ASN A 38 1.42 -20.19 0.75
CA ASN A 38 1.93 -21.20 1.69
C ASN A 38 2.15 -20.59 3.07
N TRP A 39 1.81 -21.32 4.14
CA TRP A 39 1.92 -20.81 5.51
C TRP A 39 3.36 -20.38 5.85
N ILE A 40 4.36 -21.12 5.37
CA ILE A 40 5.78 -20.79 5.53
C ILE A 40 6.11 -19.45 4.87
N ASN A 41 5.71 -19.28 3.61
CA ASN A 41 5.90 -18.02 2.88
C ASN A 41 5.16 -16.87 3.57
N THR A 42 4.01 -17.17 4.19
CA THR A 42 3.25 -16.18 4.95
C THR A 42 4.04 -15.65 6.13
N LEU A 43 4.73 -16.51 6.87
CA LEU A 43 5.59 -16.11 7.98
C LEU A 43 6.77 -15.28 7.50
N TYR A 44 7.48 -15.74 6.46
CA TYR A 44 8.67 -15.04 5.95
C TYR A 44 8.35 -13.64 5.41
N ILE A 45 7.31 -13.50 4.59
CA ILE A 45 6.89 -12.19 4.06
C ILE A 45 6.38 -11.27 5.17
N SER A 46 5.85 -11.82 6.27
CA SER A 46 5.35 -11.03 7.41
C SER A 46 6.47 -10.48 8.31
N LEU A 47 7.67 -11.05 8.28
CA LEU A 47 8.79 -10.58 9.11
C LEU A 47 9.17 -9.12 8.80
N VAL A 48 9.29 -8.78 7.52
CA VAL A 48 9.70 -7.45 7.08
C VAL A 48 8.73 -6.34 7.56
N PRO A 49 7.41 -6.39 7.24
CA PRO A 49 6.48 -5.38 7.74
C PRO A 49 6.34 -5.45 9.27
N GLY A 50 6.45 -6.65 9.86
CA GLY A 50 6.41 -6.85 11.30
C GLY A 50 7.50 -6.09 12.05
N LEU A 51 8.75 -6.15 11.57
CA LEU A 51 9.88 -5.39 12.14
C LEU A 51 9.65 -3.87 12.06
N VAL A 52 9.19 -3.38 10.90
CA VAL A 52 8.90 -1.95 10.70
C VAL A 52 7.79 -1.49 11.66
N ILE A 53 6.70 -2.26 11.76
CA ILE A 53 5.60 -1.98 12.68
C ILE A 53 6.07 -1.99 14.12
N GLN A 54 6.95 -2.92 14.50
CA GLN A 54 7.45 -3.01 15.87
C GLN A 54 8.27 -1.77 16.27
N ILE A 55 9.12 -1.28 15.36
CA ILE A 55 9.89 -0.05 15.57
C ILE A 55 8.94 1.14 15.78
N ILE A 56 7.97 1.31 14.88
CA ILE A 56 7.00 2.41 14.96
C ILE A 56 6.15 2.29 16.24
N SER A 57 5.71 1.08 16.58
CA SER A 57 4.88 0.83 17.75
C SER A 57 5.62 1.09 19.05
N TYR A 58 6.90 0.72 19.13
CA TYR A 58 7.75 1.05 20.26
C TYR A 58 7.88 2.57 20.46
N PHE A 59 8.24 3.31 19.41
CA PHE A 59 8.37 4.77 19.50
C PHE A 59 7.04 5.44 19.88
N THR A 60 5.93 4.98 19.29
CA THR A 60 4.59 5.52 19.56
C THR A 60 4.18 5.26 21.00
N PHE A 61 4.37 4.03 21.49
CA PHE A 61 3.97 3.63 22.83
C PHE A 61 4.77 4.38 23.92
N VAL A 62 6.09 4.47 23.76
CA VAL A 62 6.96 5.18 24.70
C VAL A 62 6.65 6.67 24.75
N ASN A 63 6.46 7.32 23.60
CA ASN A 63 6.29 8.77 23.55
C ASN A 63 4.87 9.26 23.86
N LEU A 64 3.83 8.51 23.46
CA LEU A 64 2.44 8.96 23.61
C LEU A 64 1.75 8.41 24.86
N ILE A 65 1.99 7.13 25.18
CA ILE A 65 1.22 6.43 26.22
C ILE A 65 2.02 6.38 27.52
N TYR A 66 3.31 6.05 27.45
CA TYR A 66 4.18 5.91 28.63
C TYR A 66 4.87 7.23 29.01
N ARG A 67 4.08 8.30 29.20
CA ARG A 67 4.58 9.67 29.42
C ARG A 67 5.10 9.93 30.85
N LYS A 68 5.16 8.94 31.74
CA LYS A 68 5.67 9.07 33.12
C LYS A 68 7.08 8.48 33.28
N PRO A 69 8.04 9.22 33.87
CA PRO A 69 9.42 8.76 34.07
C PRO A 69 9.55 8.03 35.42
N ILE A 70 8.83 6.92 35.63
CA ILE A 70 8.85 6.20 36.93
C ILE A 70 9.72 4.93 36.91
N LEU A 71 10.05 4.38 35.75
CA LEU A 71 11.11 3.37 35.64
C LEU A 71 12.11 3.81 34.57
N ASN A 72 13.39 3.69 34.89
CA ASN A 72 14.49 3.85 33.96
C ASN A 72 14.24 2.88 32.78
N ASN A 73 13.68 3.35 31.66
CA ASN A 73 13.18 2.51 30.56
C ASN A 73 14.21 1.51 30.03
N TYR A 74 15.49 1.86 30.13
CA TYR A 74 16.60 0.96 29.79
C TYR A 74 16.74 -0.21 30.76
N SER A 75 16.55 -0.01 32.06
CA SER A 75 16.76 -1.08 33.03
C SER A 75 15.71 -2.18 32.91
N PHE A 76 14.43 -1.85 32.70
CA PHE A 76 13.38 -2.87 32.56
C PHE A 76 13.56 -3.71 31.30
N ILE A 77 13.70 -3.07 30.13
CA ILE A 77 13.89 -3.78 28.85
C ILE A 77 15.19 -4.58 28.87
N ASN A 78 16.27 -4.02 29.43
CA ASN A 78 17.54 -4.74 29.56
C ASN A 78 17.45 -5.89 30.57
N THR A 79 16.66 -5.75 31.64
CA THR A 79 16.43 -6.84 32.62
C THR A 79 15.61 -7.98 31.99
N VAL A 80 14.58 -7.64 31.22
CA VAL A 80 13.81 -8.65 30.46
C VAL A 80 14.71 -9.31 29.41
N TYR A 81 15.48 -8.55 28.63
CA TYR A 81 16.39 -9.08 27.62
C TYR A 81 17.49 -9.99 28.20
N THR A 82 18.14 -9.55 29.29
CA THR A 82 19.19 -10.33 29.97
C THR A 82 18.64 -11.61 30.59
N LYS A 83 17.43 -11.57 31.18
CA LYS A 83 16.76 -12.76 31.74
C LYS A 83 16.23 -13.73 30.67
N LEU A 84 15.77 -13.20 29.54
CA LEU A 84 15.41 -14.01 28.35
C LEU A 84 16.66 -14.70 27.78
N LYS A 85 17.80 -14.00 27.73
CA LYS A 85 19.10 -14.53 27.30
C LYS A 85 19.62 -15.62 28.24
N SER A 86 19.35 -15.50 29.55
CA SER A 86 19.76 -16.50 30.55
C SER A 86 18.79 -17.69 30.68
N ASN A 87 17.82 -17.85 29.77
CA ASN A 87 16.78 -18.89 29.83
C ASN A 87 16.14 -18.98 31.23
N SER A 88 15.73 -17.84 31.79
CA SER A 88 14.99 -17.84 33.06
C SER A 88 13.74 -16.99 32.89
N LEU A 89 12.58 -17.55 33.20
CA LEU A 89 11.31 -16.81 33.22
C LEU A 89 11.40 -15.64 34.23
N PRO A 90 11.31 -14.36 33.77
CA PRO A 90 11.28 -13.24 34.68
C PRO A 90 10.06 -13.36 35.61
N LYS A 91 10.28 -13.40 36.93
CA LYS A 91 9.20 -13.39 37.93
C LYS A 91 8.28 -12.16 37.78
N GLU A 92 8.79 -11.12 37.13
CA GLU A 92 8.06 -9.92 36.75
C GLU A 92 6.86 -10.16 35.80
N PHE A 93 6.83 -11.25 35.04
CA PHE A 93 5.65 -11.60 34.21
C PHE A 93 4.43 -11.99 35.04
N PHE A 94 4.60 -12.37 36.32
CA PHE A 94 3.50 -12.65 37.24
C PHE A 94 2.98 -11.40 37.97
N ASN A 95 3.55 -10.23 37.70
CA ASN A 95 2.99 -8.97 38.17
C ASN A 95 1.86 -8.54 37.22
N PHE A 96 0.63 -8.51 37.76
CA PHE A 96 -0.57 -8.14 37.02
C PHE A 96 -0.44 -6.78 36.31
N GLU A 97 0.20 -5.79 36.94
CA GLU A 97 0.37 -4.45 36.37
C GLU A 97 1.27 -4.48 35.12
N LEU A 98 2.40 -5.20 35.18
CA LEU A 98 3.31 -5.36 34.04
C LEU A 98 2.64 -6.13 32.90
N LEU A 99 1.85 -7.15 33.25
CA LEU A 99 1.09 -7.93 32.27
C LEU A 99 0.06 -7.06 31.55
N CYS A 100 -0.65 -6.17 32.26
CA CYS A 100 -1.54 -5.17 31.65
C CYS A 100 -0.79 -4.24 30.67
N TRP A 101 0.41 -3.78 31.01
CA TRP A 101 1.22 -2.95 30.11
C TRP A 101 1.68 -3.70 28.86
N VAL A 102 2.06 -4.97 28.99
CA VAL A 102 2.39 -5.84 27.84
C VAL A 102 1.17 -6.02 26.94
N PHE A 103 0.00 -6.31 27.49
CA PHE A 103 -1.24 -6.41 26.70
C PHE A 103 -1.61 -5.09 26.02
N ALA A 104 -1.50 -3.97 26.73
CA ALA A 104 -1.73 -2.64 26.15
C ALA A 104 -0.78 -2.38 24.96
N TYR A 105 0.51 -2.74 25.11
CA TYR A 105 1.48 -2.65 24.02
C TYR A 105 1.07 -3.47 22.80
N LEU A 106 0.66 -4.73 23.01
CA LEU A 106 0.22 -5.61 21.92
C LEU A 106 -1.01 -5.06 21.18
N ILE A 107 -1.99 -4.52 21.90
CA ILE A 107 -3.17 -3.88 21.29
C ILE A 107 -2.76 -2.69 20.43
N VAL A 108 -1.86 -1.85 20.93
CA VAL A 108 -1.32 -0.69 20.19
C VAL A 108 -0.59 -1.14 18.94
N THR A 109 0.25 -2.19 19.04
CA THR A 109 0.97 -2.74 17.89
C THR A 109 0.03 -3.29 16.81
N ILE A 110 -1.05 -3.98 17.20
CA ILE A 110 -2.09 -4.46 16.26
C ILE A 110 -2.80 -3.28 15.60
N PHE A 111 -3.14 -2.24 16.37
CA PHE A 111 -3.81 -1.05 15.85
C PHE A 111 -2.93 -0.27 14.87
N ILE A 112 -1.64 -0.11 15.17
CA ILE A 112 -0.66 0.53 14.28
C ILE A 112 -0.49 -0.30 13.01
N SER A 113 -0.41 -1.63 13.13
CA SER A 113 -0.37 -2.54 11.98
C SER A 113 -1.55 -2.33 11.04
N PHE A 114 -2.77 -2.23 11.59
CA PHE A 114 -3.98 -1.94 10.82
C PHE A 114 -3.90 -0.58 10.09
N ILE A 115 -3.51 0.49 10.79
CA ILE A 115 -3.42 1.84 10.20
C ILE A 115 -2.41 1.86 9.05
N ILE A 116 -1.21 1.32 9.27
CA ILE A 116 -0.15 1.31 8.26
C ILE A 116 -0.60 0.46 7.06
N ALA A 117 -1.27 -0.66 7.28
CA ALA A 117 -1.80 -1.48 6.19
C ALA A 117 -2.81 -0.73 5.31
N GLN A 118 -3.79 -0.05 5.93
CA GLN A 118 -4.76 0.75 5.19
C GLN A 118 -4.09 1.92 4.46
N PHE A 119 -3.15 2.60 5.11
CA PHE A 119 -2.40 3.69 4.50
C PHE A 119 -1.62 3.21 3.27
N CYS A 120 -0.85 2.11 3.38
CA CYS A 120 -0.12 1.53 2.25
C CYS A 120 -1.07 1.12 1.12
N TRP A 121 -2.20 0.48 1.43
CA TRP A 121 -3.21 0.12 0.43
C TRP A 121 -3.74 1.34 -0.32
N ILE A 122 -4.14 2.40 0.41
CA ILE A 122 -4.64 3.65 -0.16
C ILE A 122 -3.57 4.30 -1.04
N VAL A 123 -2.33 4.39 -0.57
CA VAL A 123 -1.23 4.98 -1.33
C VAL A 123 -0.97 4.21 -2.62
N VAL A 124 -0.85 2.88 -2.54
CA VAL A 124 -0.55 2.04 -3.70
C VAL A 124 -1.68 2.12 -4.74
N ARG A 125 -2.95 2.03 -4.31
CA ARG A 125 -4.09 2.00 -5.22
C ARG A 125 -4.48 3.39 -5.75
N ASN A 126 -4.44 4.44 -4.93
CA ASN A 126 -4.82 5.79 -5.39
C ASN A 126 -3.78 6.40 -6.32
N LEU A 127 -2.49 6.09 -6.12
CA LEU A 127 -1.41 6.57 -7.00
C LEU A 127 -1.16 5.64 -8.20
N ASP A 128 -1.95 4.58 -8.35
CA ASP A 128 -1.81 3.52 -9.37
C ASP A 128 -0.38 2.94 -9.40
N LEU A 129 0.28 2.81 -8.24
CA LEU A 129 1.67 2.35 -8.15
C LEU A 129 1.80 0.88 -8.54
N ASP A 130 0.79 0.06 -8.23
CA ASP A 130 0.68 -1.35 -8.64
C ASP A 130 0.61 -1.53 -10.17
N LYS A 131 0.07 -0.53 -10.88
CA LYS A 131 -0.04 -0.53 -12.35
C LYS A 131 1.22 0.00 -13.03
N LYS A 132 1.93 0.93 -12.38
CA LYS A 132 3.16 1.55 -12.89
C LYS A 132 4.42 0.71 -12.59
N PHE A 133 4.49 0.10 -11.41
CA PHE A 133 5.65 -0.63 -10.93
C PHE A 133 5.32 -2.11 -10.71
N SER A 134 5.98 -2.98 -11.47
CA SER A 134 5.77 -4.44 -11.43
C SER A 134 5.87 -5.05 -10.01
N PRO A 135 6.83 -4.67 -9.13
CA PRO A 135 6.95 -5.27 -7.80
C PRO A 135 5.78 -5.00 -6.86
N LEU A 136 5.00 -3.94 -7.10
CA LEU A 136 3.84 -3.58 -6.29
C LEU A 136 2.54 -4.19 -6.81
N ARG A 137 2.61 -4.94 -7.92
CA ARG A 137 1.45 -5.53 -8.56
C ARG A 137 0.91 -6.69 -7.73
N PHE A 138 -0.40 -6.65 -7.47
CA PHE A 138 -1.12 -7.77 -6.87
C PHE A 138 -1.17 -9.02 -7.77
N ASN A 139 -1.28 -10.20 -7.18
CA ASN A 139 -1.24 -11.47 -7.92
C ASN A 139 -2.50 -11.78 -8.73
N ASN A 140 -3.63 -11.09 -8.48
CA ASN A 140 -4.87 -11.31 -9.22
C ASN A 140 -4.81 -10.61 -10.59
N TYR A 141 -4.11 -11.22 -11.55
CA TYR A 141 -3.96 -10.70 -12.91
C TYR A 141 -5.29 -10.56 -13.64
N TRP A 142 -6.19 -11.54 -13.46
CA TRP A 142 -7.52 -11.55 -14.06
C TRP A 142 -8.32 -10.31 -13.70
N HIS A 143 -8.26 -9.85 -12.45
CA HIS A 143 -8.94 -8.62 -12.07
C HIS A 143 -8.46 -7.41 -12.89
N TYR A 144 -7.16 -7.26 -13.16
CA TYR A 144 -6.66 -6.14 -13.98
C TYR A 144 -7.13 -6.21 -15.43
N TYR A 145 -7.15 -7.39 -16.04
CA TYR A 145 -7.62 -7.56 -17.42
C TYR A 145 -9.12 -7.31 -17.50
N LEU A 146 -9.90 -7.95 -16.64
CA LEU A 146 -11.36 -7.90 -16.67
C LEU A 146 -11.91 -6.52 -16.29
N SER A 147 -11.23 -5.77 -15.43
CA SER A 147 -11.59 -4.37 -15.10
C SER A 147 -11.06 -3.35 -16.10
N GLY A 148 -10.15 -3.74 -17.00
CA GLY A 148 -9.45 -2.82 -17.91
C GLY A 148 -8.35 -1.98 -17.25
N GLU A 149 -7.99 -2.26 -15.99
CA GLU A 149 -6.83 -1.61 -15.34
C GLU A 149 -5.50 -1.95 -16.01
N SER A 150 -5.43 -3.09 -16.73
CA SER A 150 -4.25 -3.52 -17.49
C SER A 150 -3.82 -2.53 -18.58
N LEU A 151 -4.73 -1.68 -19.07
CA LEU A 151 -4.43 -0.63 -20.06
C LEU A 151 -3.40 0.40 -19.55
N LYS A 152 -3.22 0.51 -18.23
CA LYS A 152 -2.21 1.38 -17.61
C LYS A 152 -0.82 0.74 -17.52
N PHE A 153 -0.71 -0.58 -17.78
CA PHE A 153 0.57 -1.29 -17.77
C PHE A 153 1.46 -0.79 -18.91
N LYS A 154 2.79 -0.97 -18.76
CA LYS A 154 3.77 -0.59 -19.79
C LYS A 154 3.46 -1.24 -21.14
N ASP A 155 3.04 -2.51 -21.13
CA ASP A 155 2.85 -3.34 -22.33
C ASP A 155 1.61 -2.95 -23.14
N PHE A 156 0.57 -2.44 -22.47
CA PHE A 156 -0.70 -2.03 -23.09
C PHE A 156 -0.88 -0.51 -23.16
N ARG A 157 0.17 0.25 -22.85
CA ARG A 157 0.13 1.70 -22.80
C ARG A 157 -0.07 2.25 -24.22
N GLY A 158 -1.10 3.07 -24.40
CA GLY A 158 -1.36 3.78 -25.66
C GLY A 158 -2.49 3.20 -26.51
N ILE A 159 -3.06 2.05 -26.15
CA ILE A 159 -4.24 1.49 -26.85
C ILE A 159 -5.45 2.43 -26.69
N LEU A 160 -5.69 2.92 -25.46
CA LEU A 160 -6.77 3.85 -25.12
C LEU A 160 -6.24 4.95 -24.18
N PRO A 161 -5.55 5.98 -24.70
CA PRO A 161 -4.96 7.03 -23.87
C PRO A 161 -6.03 7.94 -23.26
N ASN A 162 -5.85 8.30 -21.98
CA ASN A 162 -6.70 9.25 -21.24
C ASN A 162 -8.20 8.88 -21.18
N GLN A 163 -8.47 7.58 -21.22
CA GLN A 163 -9.82 7.05 -21.20
C GLN A 163 -10.01 6.17 -19.96
N LYS A 164 -11.06 6.46 -19.20
CA LYS A 164 -11.47 5.67 -18.04
C LYS A 164 -12.43 4.57 -18.51
N VAL A 165 -12.11 3.32 -18.20
CA VAL A 165 -12.99 2.18 -18.45
C VAL A 165 -14.20 2.25 -17.52
N LEU A 166 -15.40 2.13 -18.10
CA LEU A 166 -16.67 2.11 -17.38
C LEU A 166 -17.22 0.69 -17.26
N LEU A 167 -17.20 -0.05 -18.38
CA LEU A 167 -17.76 -1.38 -18.50
C LEU A 167 -16.86 -2.21 -19.42
N THR A 168 -16.83 -3.52 -19.16
CA THR A 168 -16.13 -4.48 -20.00
C THR A 168 -17.17 -5.40 -20.63
N GLU A 169 -17.22 -5.42 -21.94
CA GLU A 169 -17.98 -6.38 -22.72
C GLU A 169 -17.07 -7.56 -23.07
N ALA A 170 -17.56 -8.78 -22.89
CA ALA A 170 -16.80 -9.99 -23.14
C ALA A 170 -17.50 -10.85 -24.19
N ASP A 171 -16.76 -11.18 -25.24
CA ASP A 171 -17.14 -12.23 -26.19
C ASP A 171 -16.41 -13.52 -25.79
N VAL A 172 -17.18 -14.53 -25.40
CA VAL A 172 -16.70 -15.76 -24.78
C VAL A 172 -17.06 -16.95 -25.65
N LEU A 173 -16.03 -17.62 -26.17
CA LEU A 173 -16.20 -18.86 -26.92
C LEU A 173 -16.17 -20.04 -25.93
N ILE A 174 -17.28 -20.77 -25.85
CA ILE A 174 -17.46 -21.89 -24.93
C ILE A 174 -17.50 -23.20 -25.72
N ASP A 175 -16.81 -24.22 -25.24
CA ASP A 175 -16.94 -25.59 -25.72
C ASP A 175 -17.98 -26.37 -24.91
N ILE A 176 -19.02 -26.85 -25.59
CA ILE A 176 -20.13 -27.61 -24.99
C ILE A 176 -19.94 -29.12 -25.25
N GLY A 177 -18.77 -29.53 -25.74
CA GLY A 177 -18.48 -30.93 -26.04
C GLY A 177 -19.29 -31.36 -27.27
N ASN A 178 -20.34 -32.16 -27.07
CA ASN A 178 -21.10 -32.78 -28.16
C ASN A 178 -21.84 -31.78 -29.07
N GLU A 179 -22.16 -30.59 -28.58
CA GLU A 179 -22.83 -29.53 -29.37
C GLU A 179 -21.84 -28.55 -30.04
N GLY A 180 -20.54 -28.82 -29.91
CA GLY A 180 -19.45 -27.97 -30.39
C GLY A 180 -19.35 -26.63 -29.65
N THR A 181 -18.68 -25.68 -30.30
CA THR A 181 -18.42 -24.35 -29.73
C THR A 181 -19.56 -23.37 -29.96
N LYS A 182 -19.91 -22.60 -28.91
CA LYS A 182 -20.89 -21.51 -28.96
C LYS A 182 -20.25 -20.20 -28.48
N LEU A 183 -20.55 -19.12 -29.18
CA LEU A 183 -20.07 -17.77 -28.85
C LEU A 183 -21.18 -17.02 -28.10
N TYR A 184 -20.85 -16.55 -26.91
CA TYR A 184 -21.70 -15.69 -26.09
C TYR A 184 -21.09 -14.30 -26.00
N LYS A 185 -21.93 -13.29 -25.91
CA LYS A 185 -21.56 -11.89 -25.77
C LYS A 185 -22.35 -11.28 -24.63
N GLY A 186 -21.71 -10.56 -23.73
CA GLY A 186 -22.40 -9.87 -22.63
C GLY A 186 -21.49 -9.00 -21.79
N PHE A 187 -22.07 -8.26 -20.84
CA PHE A 187 -21.30 -7.40 -19.94
C PHE A 187 -20.77 -8.19 -18.77
N LEU A 188 -19.45 -8.11 -18.57
CA LEU A 188 -18.77 -8.73 -17.45
C LEU A 188 -19.03 -7.94 -16.16
N ARG A 189 -19.58 -8.62 -15.15
CA ARG A 189 -19.84 -8.00 -13.83
C ARG A 189 -18.95 -8.52 -12.73
N GLN A 190 -18.67 -9.82 -12.74
CA GLN A 190 -17.91 -10.47 -11.69
C GLN A 190 -17.09 -11.62 -12.25
N HIS A 191 -16.08 -12.03 -11.50
CA HIS A 191 -15.31 -13.24 -11.75
C HIS A 191 -14.99 -13.93 -10.43
N THR A 192 -14.72 -15.23 -10.50
CA THR A 192 -14.24 -16.02 -9.37
C THR A 192 -12.90 -16.63 -9.76
N ILE A 193 -11.91 -16.50 -8.87
CA ILE A 193 -10.60 -17.13 -9.00
C ILE A 193 -10.43 -18.29 -8.01
N CYS A 194 -9.59 -19.26 -8.37
CA CYS A 194 -9.11 -20.33 -7.52
C CYS A 194 -8.18 -19.79 -6.42
N LYS A 195 -8.40 -20.22 -5.16
CA LYS A 195 -7.63 -19.71 -4.01
C LYS A 195 -6.15 -20.07 -4.08
N ASN A 196 -5.79 -21.22 -4.65
CA ASN A 196 -4.42 -21.72 -4.57
C ASN A 196 -3.57 -21.25 -5.76
N THR A 197 -4.12 -21.28 -6.97
CA THR A 197 -3.38 -20.97 -8.19
C THR A 197 -3.55 -19.53 -8.66
N GLY A 198 -4.64 -18.86 -8.27
CA GLY A 198 -5.02 -17.55 -8.81
C GLY A 198 -5.67 -17.62 -10.18
N ASP A 199 -5.91 -18.82 -10.71
CA ASP A 199 -6.53 -19.03 -12.01
C ASP A 199 -8.02 -18.63 -12.00
N LEU A 200 -8.51 -18.24 -13.17
CA LEU A 200 -9.92 -17.97 -13.38
C LEU A 200 -10.72 -19.27 -13.20
N LYS A 201 -11.73 -19.25 -12.35
CA LYS A 201 -12.66 -20.36 -12.11
C LYS A 201 -13.98 -20.16 -12.86
N ALA A 202 -14.51 -18.95 -12.84
CA ALA A 202 -15.75 -18.61 -13.53
C ALA A 202 -15.86 -17.11 -13.80
N ILE A 203 -16.60 -16.75 -14.84
CA ILE A 203 -17.01 -15.37 -15.15
C ILE A 203 -18.53 -15.24 -15.12
N TYR A 204 -18.99 -14.05 -14.78
CA TYR A 204 -20.41 -13.73 -14.61
C TYR A 204 -20.76 -12.62 -15.58
N LEU A 205 -21.61 -12.96 -16.55
CA LEU A 205 -22.07 -12.06 -17.59
C LEU A 205 -23.53 -11.64 -17.35
N THR A 206 -23.84 -10.42 -17.76
CA THR A 206 -25.20 -9.84 -17.78
C THR A 206 -25.56 -9.42 -19.20
N ASP A 207 -26.85 -9.30 -19.50
CA ASP A 207 -27.38 -8.97 -20.83
C ASP A 207 -26.80 -9.86 -21.95
N VAL A 208 -26.85 -11.18 -21.71
CA VAL A 208 -26.15 -12.14 -22.56
C VAL A 208 -26.92 -12.44 -23.84
N ARG A 209 -26.18 -12.40 -24.94
CA ARG A 209 -26.65 -12.78 -26.27
C ARG A 209 -25.78 -13.90 -26.81
N ARG A 210 -26.39 -14.80 -27.57
CA ARG A 210 -25.74 -15.96 -28.17
C ARG A 210 -25.74 -15.81 -29.68
N PHE A 211 -24.58 -16.05 -30.31
CA PHE A 211 -24.50 -16.11 -31.77
C PHE A 211 -25.02 -17.46 -32.29
N LYS A 212 -25.81 -17.42 -33.36
CA LYS A 212 -26.16 -18.59 -34.17
C LYS A 212 -25.12 -18.76 -35.28
N ARG A 213 -24.83 -20.02 -35.64
CA ARG A 213 -23.89 -20.37 -36.72
C ARG A 213 -24.46 -20.14 -38.13
N GLU A 214 -25.76 -19.94 -38.27
CA GLU A 214 -26.40 -19.76 -39.58
C GLU A 214 -26.14 -18.36 -40.14
N LEU A 215 -26.01 -18.21 -41.46
CA LEU A 215 -25.69 -16.97 -42.19
C LEU A 215 -26.91 -16.04 -42.37
N SER A 216 -27.89 -16.04 -41.47
CA SER A 216 -29.08 -15.19 -41.59
C SER A 216 -28.81 -13.75 -41.10
N PRO A 217 -29.60 -12.74 -41.48
CA PRO A 217 -29.38 -11.37 -41.01
C PRO A 217 -29.65 -11.18 -39.50
N ASN A 218 -30.24 -12.16 -38.82
CA ASN A 218 -30.61 -12.09 -37.40
C ASN A 218 -29.88 -13.16 -36.55
N ASN A 219 -28.55 -13.06 -36.52
CA ASN A 219 -27.65 -14.08 -35.94
C ASN A 219 -27.47 -14.02 -34.42
N ILE A 220 -28.15 -13.11 -33.74
CA ILE A 220 -27.98 -12.89 -32.30
C ILE A 220 -29.31 -13.24 -31.63
N LYS A 221 -29.27 -14.21 -30.72
CA LYS A 221 -30.41 -14.60 -29.89
C LYS A 221 -30.16 -14.21 -28.44
N ASP A 222 -31.07 -13.48 -27.84
CA ASP A 222 -31.01 -13.18 -26.41
C ASP A 222 -31.17 -14.46 -25.58
N VAL A 223 -30.33 -14.59 -24.56
CA VAL A 223 -30.40 -15.70 -23.60
C VAL A 223 -31.30 -15.25 -22.45
N PRO A 224 -32.41 -15.95 -22.17
CA PRO A 224 -33.26 -15.58 -21.06
C PRO A 224 -32.52 -15.76 -19.73
N GLY A 225 -32.66 -14.78 -18.84
CA GLY A 225 -32.02 -14.76 -17.52
C GLY A 225 -31.23 -13.47 -17.26
N HIS A 226 -30.98 -13.17 -15.99
CA HIS A 226 -30.29 -11.94 -15.58
C HIS A 226 -28.77 -12.12 -15.47
N ILE A 227 -28.32 -13.31 -15.05
CA ILE A 227 -26.92 -13.61 -14.79
C ILE A 227 -26.59 -14.95 -15.44
N MET A 228 -25.60 -14.96 -16.33
CA MET A 228 -25.01 -16.17 -16.87
C MET A 228 -23.66 -16.42 -16.22
N ILE A 229 -23.47 -17.62 -15.69
CA ILE A 229 -22.21 -18.05 -15.06
C ILE A 229 -21.54 -19.03 -16.00
N ILE A 230 -20.30 -18.73 -16.40
CA ILE A 230 -19.52 -19.57 -17.31
C ILE A 230 -18.29 -20.10 -16.55
N PRO A 231 -18.17 -21.41 -16.34
CA PRO A 231 -16.96 -22.02 -15.79
C PRO A 231 -15.78 -21.82 -16.75
N ALA A 232 -14.63 -21.42 -16.23
CA ALA A 232 -13.43 -21.14 -17.02
C ALA A 232 -12.91 -22.38 -17.75
N GLU A 233 -13.10 -23.57 -17.19
CA GLU A 233 -12.75 -24.85 -17.81
C GLU A 233 -13.45 -25.09 -19.16
N LYS A 234 -14.59 -24.45 -19.38
CA LYS A 234 -15.35 -24.54 -20.64
C LYS A 234 -15.04 -23.42 -21.62
N ILE A 235 -14.24 -22.43 -21.20
CA ILE A 235 -13.91 -21.27 -22.02
C ILE A 235 -12.70 -21.63 -22.89
N VAL A 236 -12.89 -21.52 -24.20
CA VAL A 236 -11.83 -21.68 -25.19
C VAL A 236 -11.09 -20.36 -25.39
N ASN A 237 -11.83 -19.25 -25.49
CA ASN A 237 -11.24 -17.92 -25.69
C ASN A 237 -12.14 -16.80 -25.12
N ILE A 238 -11.54 -15.69 -24.75
CA ILE A 238 -12.20 -14.47 -24.27
C ILE A 238 -11.63 -13.28 -25.05
N ASN A 239 -12.50 -12.57 -25.74
CA ASN A 239 -12.19 -11.25 -26.30
C ASN A 239 -12.84 -10.17 -25.42
N LEU A 240 -12.05 -9.19 -24.97
CA LEU A 240 -12.51 -8.12 -24.08
C LEU A 240 -12.57 -6.79 -24.84
N THR A 241 -13.75 -6.17 -24.79
CA THR A 241 -13.96 -4.82 -25.33
C THR A 241 -14.26 -3.86 -24.18
N TYR A 242 -13.43 -2.83 -24.04
CA TYR A 242 -13.58 -1.83 -22.98
C TYR A 242 -14.44 -0.66 -23.47
N ILE A 243 -15.55 -0.42 -22.77
CA ILE A 243 -16.38 0.77 -22.98
C ILE A 243 -15.83 1.88 -22.08
N THR A 244 -15.39 2.97 -22.69
CA THR A 244 -14.66 4.02 -22.01
C THR A 244 -15.37 5.37 -22.01
N ARG A 245 -14.91 6.26 -21.14
CA ARG A 245 -15.24 7.69 -21.12
C ARG A 245 -13.96 8.50 -20.98
N ALA A 246 -13.91 9.67 -21.61
CA ALA A 246 -12.79 10.60 -21.43
C ALA A 246 -12.57 10.90 -19.93
N GLU A 247 -11.35 10.67 -19.46
CA GLU A 247 -11.00 10.90 -18.06
C GLU A 247 -10.71 12.39 -17.85
N LYS A 248 -11.42 13.03 -16.92
CA LYS A 248 -11.04 14.38 -16.48
C LYS A 248 -9.71 14.27 -15.73
N ILE A 249 -8.68 14.90 -16.26
CA ILE A 249 -7.39 15.03 -15.59
C ILE A 249 -7.59 15.98 -14.41
N ILE A 250 -7.75 15.42 -13.21
CA ILE A 250 -7.80 16.21 -11.98
C ILE A 250 -6.36 16.59 -11.62
N ASN A 251 -6.13 17.88 -11.44
CA ASN A 251 -4.81 18.41 -11.13
C ASN A 251 -4.51 18.27 -9.62
N TYR A 252 -4.07 17.08 -9.22
CA TYR A 252 -3.74 16.73 -7.82
C TYR A 252 -2.62 17.57 -7.20
N SER A 253 -1.87 18.33 -8.01
CA SER A 253 -0.82 19.25 -7.55
C SER A 253 -1.33 20.23 -6.49
N THR A 254 -2.53 20.78 -6.70
CA THR A 254 -3.14 21.78 -5.79
C THR A 254 -3.51 21.20 -4.42
N LEU A 255 -4.10 20.00 -4.39
CA LEU A 255 -4.43 19.29 -3.14
C LEU A 255 -3.17 18.83 -2.41
N PHE A 256 -2.18 18.31 -3.14
CA PHE A 256 -0.91 17.89 -2.55
C PHE A 256 -0.14 19.07 -1.96
N LEU A 257 -0.04 20.19 -2.69
CA LEU A 257 0.55 21.43 -2.17
C LEU A 257 -0.17 21.92 -0.91
N SER A 258 -1.50 21.79 -0.87
CA SER A 258 -2.29 22.17 0.31
C SER A 258 -1.99 21.27 1.52
N ILE A 259 -1.90 19.95 1.33
CA ILE A 259 -1.55 18.99 2.38
C ILE A 259 -0.11 19.19 2.85
N LEU A 260 0.81 19.44 1.92
CA LEU A 260 2.21 19.72 2.21
C LEU A 260 2.35 21.01 3.04
N ASN A 261 1.65 22.07 2.66
CA ASN A 261 1.62 23.33 3.41
C ASN A 261 1.02 23.15 4.82
N LEU A 262 -0.02 22.33 4.97
CA LEU A 262 -0.58 21.99 6.27
C LEU A 262 0.43 21.19 7.13
N SER A 263 1.17 20.26 6.51
CA SER A 263 2.25 19.53 7.17
C SER A 263 3.39 20.45 7.59
N ILE A 264 3.74 21.45 6.78
CA ILE A 264 4.74 22.48 7.11
C ILE A 264 4.26 23.28 8.34
N LEU A 265 3.00 23.69 8.37
CA LEU A 265 2.42 24.41 9.49
C LEU A 265 2.49 23.58 10.78
N LEU A 266 2.04 22.33 10.74
CA LEU A 266 2.06 21.41 11.89
C LEU A 266 3.50 21.09 12.34
N PHE A 267 4.44 20.97 11.40
CA PHE A 267 5.84 20.69 11.69
C PHE A 267 6.60 21.91 12.24
N LEU A 268 6.25 23.14 11.83
CA LEU A 268 6.79 24.37 12.42
C LEU A 268 6.29 24.63 13.85
N MET A 269 5.07 24.15 14.15
CA MET A 269 4.55 24.16 15.51
C MET A 269 5.28 23.15 16.40
N PHE A 270 5.84 22.08 15.83
CA PHE A 270 6.68 21.11 16.52
C PHE A 270 8.14 21.61 16.56
N ASN A 271 8.86 21.39 17.66
CA ASN A 271 10.26 21.82 17.79
C ASN A 271 11.22 20.64 17.60
N PRO A 272 11.59 20.24 16.37
CA PRO A 272 12.51 19.14 16.16
C PRO A 272 13.93 19.45 16.71
N SER A 273 14.29 20.73 16.88
CA SER A 273 15.56 21.12 17.50
C SER A 273 15.67 20.62 18.94
N SER A 274 14.56 20.55 19.70
CA SER A 274 14.59 20.02 21.07
C SER A 274 14.82 18.50 21.15
N ILE A 275 14.67 17.77 20.03
CA ILE A 275 14.95 16.32 19.94
C ILE A 275 16.43 16.06 19.63
N ILE A 276 17.06 16.93 18.83
CA ILE A 276 18.41 16.69 18.29
C ILE A 276 19.47 17.53 19.02
N LEU A 277 19.14 18.72 19.50
CA LEU A 277 20.06 19.69 20.11
C LEU A 277 19.59 20.01 21.53
N LYS A 278 20.33 19.52 22.53
CA LYS A 278 19.96 19.65 23.95
C LYS A 278 20.21 21.04 24.56
N ASN A 279 20.85 21.98 23.85
CA ASN A 279 21.20 23.31 24.37
C ASN A 279 21.24 24.36 23.23
N THR A 280 20.08 24.84 22.81
CA THR A 280 19.97 25.98 21.87
C THR A 280 19.52 27.23 22.62
N THR A 281 20.09 28.38 22.27
CA THR A 281 19.53 29.68 22.68
C THR A 281 18.24 29.94 21.93
N VAL A 282 17.37 30.81 22.45
CA VAL A 282 16.10 31.19 21.78
C VAL A 282 16.34 31.65 20.34
N PHE A 283 17.46 32.33 20.08
CA PHE A 283 17.86 32.75 18.74
C PHE A 283 18.23 31.56 17.83
N GLY A 284 18.98 30.58 18.34
CA GLY A 284 19.32 29.36 17.59
C GLY A 284 18.09 28.53 17.21
N ASP A 285 17.07 28.51 18.07
CA ASP A 285 15.78 27.85 17.78
C ASP A 285 14.99 28.56 16.68
N ILE A 286 14.93 29.90 16.70
CA ILE A 286 14.27 30.69 15.65
C ILE A 286 14.97 30.48 14.30
N VAL A 287 16.30 30.58 14.30
CA VAL A 287 17.14 30.37 13.11
C VAL A 287 16.99 28.93 12.59
N GLY A 288 16.98 27.92 13.48
CA GLY A 288 16.76 26.52 13.11
C GLY A 288 15.38 26.26 12.48
N ARG A 289 14.31 26.85 13.03
CA ARG A 289 12.96 26.73 12.46
C ARG A 289 12.85 27.38 11.08
N PHE A 290 13.46 28.56 10.92
CA PHE A 290 13.52 29.24 9.63
C PHE A 290 14.31 28.43 8.60
N TRP A 291 15.42 27.81 9.00
CA TRP A 291 16.21 26.94 8.13
C TRP A 291 15.49 25.66 7.70
N LEU A 292 14.80 24.99 8.63
CA LEU A 292 14.00 23.80 8.31
C LEU A 292 12.83 24.14 7.38
N PHE A 293 12.21 25.31 7.56
CA PHE A 293 11.19 25.81 6.64
C PHE A 293 11.74 25.95 5.21
N LEU A 294 12.91 26.57 5.06
CA LEU A 294 13.57 26.69 3.75
C LEU A 294 13.89 25.32 3.15
N GLY A 295 14.50 24.41 3.92
CA GLY A 295 14.80 23.04 3.46
C GLY A 295 13.56 22.28 2.95
N TRP A 296 12.42 22.44 3.63
CA TRP A 296 11.17 21.82 3.21
C TRP A 296 10.55 22.47 1.97
N ILE A 297 10.65 23.79 1.79
CA ILE A 297 10.27 24.46 0.53
C ILE A 297 11.12 23.92 -0.64
N LEU A 298 12.40 23.65 -0.41
CA LEU A 298 13.27 23.07 -1.43
C LEU A 298 12.81 21.64 -1.80
N ILE A 299 12.46 20.80 -0.82
CA ILE A 299 11.91 19.47 -1.09
C ILE A 299 10.56 19.55 -1.83
N ALA A 300 9.68 20.48 -1.42
CA ALA A 300 8.39 20.73 -2.05
C ALA A 300 8.53 21.06 -3.53
N THR A 301 9.44 22.00 -3.84
CA THR A 301 9.70 22.46 -5.21
C THR A 301 10.40 21.40 -6.05
N MET A 302 11.29 20.59 -5.47
CA MET A 302 11.88 19.44 -6.16
C MET A 302 10.80 18.41 -6.55
N PHE A 303 9.88 18.11 -5.64
CA PHE A 303 8.83 17.13 -5.92
C PHE A 303 7.80 17.65 -6.94
N ASP A 304 7.40 18.92 -6.85
CA ASP A 304 6.53 19.55 -7.85
C ASP A 304 7.18 19.51 -9.25
N THR A 305 8.47 19.82 -9.34
CA THR A 305 9.21 19.76 -10.61
C THR A 305 9.29 18.32 -11.15
N PHE A 306 9.44 17.32 -10.28
CA PHE A 306 9.47 15.91 -10.68
C PHE A 306 8.10 15.41 -11.17
N VAL A 307 7.02 15.82 -10.50
CA VAL A 307 5.64 15.39 -10.83
C VAL A 307 5.09 16.13 -12.06
N ASN A 308 5.44 17.40 -12.23
CA ASN A 308 4.99 18.26 -13.34
C ASN A 308 6.03 18.42 -14.46
N SER A 309 6.97 17.46 -14.61
CA SER A 309 8.10 17.55 -15.54
C SER A 309 7.72 17.88 -16.99
N LYS A 310 6.53 17.48 -17.45
CA LYS A 310 6.00 17.81 -18.78
C LYS A 310 5.67 19.29 -19.01
N LYS A 311 5.56 20.10 -17.96
CA LYS A 311 5.11 21.51 -18.06
C LYS A 311 6.26 22.52 -18.14
N HIS A 312 7.49 22.09 -17.83
CA HIS A 312 8.63 22.99 -17.67
C HIS A 312 9.95 22.33 -18.13
N GLU A 313 10.02 21.81 -19.35
CA GLU A 313 11.25 21.15 -19.87
C GLU A 313 12.46 22.11 -19.93
N ASP A 314 12.25 23.40 -20.18
CA ASP A 314 13.35 24.35 -20.43
C ASP A 314 13.99 24.96 -19.16
N VAL A 315 13.40 24.76 -17.98
CA VAL A 315 13.82 25.47 -16.73
C VAL A 315 14.28 24.50 -15.63
N VAL A 316 14.32 23.19 -15.93
CA VAL A 316 14.67 22.15 -14.95
C VAL A 316 16.10 22.32 -14.45
N SER A 317 17.08 22.42 -15.36
CA SER A 317 18.51 22.46 -15.02
C SER A 317 18.90 23.69 -14.19
N ILE A 318 18.34 24.86 -14.50
CA ILE A 318 18.60 26.12 -13.78
C ILE A 318 18.03 26.07 -12.36
N ARG A 319 16.83 25.51 -12.18
CA ARG A 319 16.23 25.33 -10.85
C ARG A 319 17.04 24.35 -10.01
N PHE A 320 17.48 23.22 -10.57
CA PHE A 320 18.36 22.27 -9.87
C PHE A 320 19.72 22.88 -9.51
N GLY A 321 20.31 23.70 -10.38
CA GLY A 321 21.56 24.42 -10.09
C GLY A 321 21.43 25.42 -8.95
N LEU A 322 20.36 26.23 -8.94
CA LEU A 322 20.06 27.16 -7.84
C LEU A 322 19.77 26.43 -6.52
N LEU A 323 19.06 25.30 -6.57
CA LEU A 323 18.77 24.43 -5.42
C LEU A 323 20.05 23.86 -4.80
N PHE A 324 20.97 23.34 -5.64
CA PHE A 324 22.23 22.79 -5.18
C PHE A 324 23.16 23.87 -4.58
N PHE A 325 23.19 25.04 -5.21
CA PHE A 325 23.93 26.20 -4.72
C PHE A 325 23.39 26.69 -3.36
N LEU A 326 22.07 26.77 -3.21
CA LEU A 326 21.44 27.11 -1.94
C LEU A 326 21.76 26.06 -0.86
N LEU A 327 21.68 24.76 -1.16
CA LEU A 327 22.04 23.69 -0.22
C LEU A 327 23.50 23.77 0.26
N ILE A 328 24.43 24.14 -0.63
CA ILE A 328 25.85 24.35 -0.25
C ILE A 328 25.97 25.55 0.70
N ILE A 329 25.30 26.66 0.42
CA ILE A 329 25.28 27.83 1.30
C ILE A 329 24.64 27.46 2.66
N CYS A 330 23.58 26.66 2.66
CA CYS A 330 22.94 26.14 3.88
C CYS A 330 23.93 25.32 4.71
N ALA A 331 24.68 24.42 4.07
CA ALA A 331 25.67 23.57 4.74
C ALA A 331 26.81 24.39 5.34
N ILE A 332 27.30 25.41 4.61
CA ILE A 332 28.36 26.31 5.09
C ILE A 332 27.89 27.12 6.30
N ILE A 333 26.69 27.70 6.25
CA ILE A 333 26.14 28.51 7.36
C ILE A 333 25.82 27.62 8.58
N TYR A 334 25.31 26.41 8.36
CA TYR A 334 25.09 25.41 9.41
C TYR A 334 26.41 25.08 10.13
N PHE A 335 27.49 24.80 9.39
CA PHE A 335 28.81 24.54 9.98
C PHE A 335 29.44 25.76 10.66
N TYR A 336 29.10 26.99 10.23
CA TYR A 336 29.62 28.21 10.81
C TYR A 336 28.94 28.59 12.14
N PHE A 337 27.64 28.33 12.29
CA PHE A 337 26.89 28.69 13.52
C PHE A 337 26.79 27.58 14.57
N TYR A 338 27.03 26.32 14.20
CA TYR A 338 26.90 25.16 15.10
C TYR A 338 28.24 24.50 15.48
N ARG A 339 29.34 25.25 15.36
CA ARG A 339 30.58 24.98 16.10
C ARG A 339 30.56 25.78 17.39
#